data_AF-A0AAQ3KU60-F1
#
_entry.id   AF-A0AAQ3KU60-F1
#
_cell.length_a   1.000
_cell.length_b   1.000
_cell.length_c   1.000
_cell.angle_alpha   90.00
_cell.angle_beta   90.00
_cell.angle_gamma   90.00
#
_symmetry.space_group_name_H-M   'P 1'
#
loop_
_entity.id
_entity.type
_entity.pdbx_description
1 polymer ?
#
loop_
_entity_poly.entity_id
_entity_poly.type
_entity_poly.pdbx_seq_one_letter_code
_entity_poly.pdbx_strand_id
1 'polypeptide(L)'
;MNPHRLNHRAKLIALSLLLPLLAAPLAFLVRSRSARIPVKDRHVFISGGSSGIGLALARQATVEGARVSILARSAARLQEARDSIRLATGAVVAIFSADVLHTDAVAKAVEATRVIDMLVCNHVVFKPQELEKRESEEVRLMVEVNVMDTFHLINATLLSMKQRTKATGLPAFIGLVEHARLHARGVELLVRARAYNQGSRRDTVVACT
;
A
#
# COMPACT_ATOMS: atom_id res chain seq x y z
N MET A 1 -63.83 4.76 17.00
CA MET A 1 -62.37 4.90 16.78
C MET A 1 -61.77 3.50 16.83
N ASN A 2 -61.27 2.95 15.71
CA ASN A 2 -60.96 1.52 15.58
C ASN A 2 -59.65 1.16 16.32
N PRO A 3 -59.70 0.37 17.42
CA PRO A 3 -58.54 0.10 18.29
C PRO A 3 -57.40 -0.64 17.57
N HIS A 4 -57.68 -1.33 16.46
CA HIS A 4 -56.67 -1.99 15.65
C HIS A 4 -55.70 -1.03 14.93
N ARG A 5 -56.09 0.23 14.66
CA ARG A 5 -55.22 1.21 13.97
C ARG A 5 -54.19 1.88 14.90
N LEU A 6 -54.47 1.96 16.20
CA LEU A 6 -53.52 2.54 17.18
C LEU A 6 -52.28 1.65 17.35
N ASN A 7 -52.47 0.33 17.41
CA ASN A 7 -51.39 -0.64 17.57
C ASN A 7 -50.44 -0.66 16.36
N HIS A 8 -50.94 -0.37 15.17
CA HIS A 8 -50.11 -0.36 13.96
C HIS A 8 -49.17 0.85 13.92
N ARG A 9 -49.65 2.03 14.35
CA ARG A 9 -48.83 3.25 14.47
C ARG A 9 -47.78 3.13 15.58
N ALA A 10 -48.16 2.56 16.73
CA ALA A 10 -47.22 2.30 17.83
C ALA A 10 -46.09 1.33 17.41
N LYS A 11 -46.43 0.25 16.69
CA LYS A 11 -45.45 -0.70 16.14
C LYS A 11 -44.49 -0.06 15.12
N LEU A 12 -45.01 0.80 14.23
CA LEU A 12 -44.20 1.52 13.25
C LEU A 12 -43.22 2.50 13.92
N ILE A 13 -43.66 3.22 14.95
CA ILE A 13 -42.81 4.14 15.72
C ILE A 13 -41.73 3.35 16.47
N ALA A 14 -42.09 2.26 17.15
CA ALA A 14 -41.13 1.42 17.87
C ALA A 14 -40.07 0.82 16.92
N LEU A 15 -40.47 0.34 15.74
CA LEU A 15 -39.55 -0.20 14.73
C LEU A 15 -38.61 0.88 14.18
N SER A 16 -39.13 2.10 13.96
CA SER A 16 -38.32 3.23 13.48
C SER A 16 -37.26 3.71 14.47
N LEU A 17 -37.48 3.51 15.78
CA LEU A 17 -36.52 3.85 16.85
C LEU A 17 -35.52 2.71 17.11
N LEU A 18 -35.93 1.45 16.93
CA LEU A 18 -35.07 0.27 17.08
C LEU A 18 -34.05 0.12 15.95
N LEU A 19 -34.42 0.51 14.72
CA LEU A 19 -33.55 0.38 13.55
C LEU A 19 -32.22 1.16 13.69
N PRO A 20 -32.18 2.46 14.05
CA PRO A 20 -30.92 3.17 14.27
C PRO A 20 -30.18 2.68 15.52
N LEU A 21 -30.89 2.20 16.54
CA LEU A 21 -30.30 1.65 17.77
C LEU A 21 -29.49 0.37 17.50
N LEU A 22 -29.94 -0.46 16.55
CA LEU A 22 -29.22 -1.65 16.09
C LEU A 22 -28.21 -1.33 14.97
N ALA A 23 -28.52 -0.38 14.09
CA ALA A 23 -27.65 0.00 12.98
C ALA A 23 -26.38 0.75 13.44
N ALA A 24 -26.43 1.54 14.51
CA ALA A 24 -25.27 2.28 15.02
C ALA A 24 -24.12 1.38 15.54
N PRO A 25 -24.36 0.37 16.41
CA PRO A 25 -23.32 -0.55 16.84
C PRO A 25 -22.85 -1.45 15.70
N LEU A 26 -23.73 -1.85 14.78
CA LEU A 26 -23.35 -2.58 13.57
C LEU A 26 -22.46 -1.73 12.66
N ALA A 27 -22.83 -0.47 12.44
CA ALA A 27 -22.02 0.49 11.69
C ALA A 27 -20.69 0.76 12.40
N PHE A 28 -20.65 0.83 13.73
CA PHE A 28 -19.41 0.97 14.50
C PHE A 28 -18.51 -0.27 14.39
N LEU A 29 -19.09 -1.48 14.42
CA LEU A 29 -18.38 -2.74 14.25
C LEU A 29 -17.84 -2.91 12.82
N VAL A 30 -18.59 -2.44 11.82
CA VAL A 30 -18.21 -2.45 10.40
C VAL A 30 -17.35 -1.23 10.03
N ARG A 31 -17.29 -0.21 10.89
CA ARG A 31 -16.47 0.99 10.64
C ARG A 31 -15.00 0.61 10.75
N SER A 32 -14.43 0.32 9.59
CA SER A 32 -12.99 0.23 9.38
C SER A 32 -12.31 1.39 10.10
N ARG A 33 -11.57 1.08 11.17
CA ARG A 33 -10.72 2.04 11.86
C ARG A 33 -9.58 2.39 10.90
N SER A 34 -9.79 3.45 10.13
CA SER A 34 -8.75 4.12 9.35
C SER A 34 -7.70 4.68 10.31
N ALA A 35 -6.70 3.88 10.67
CA ALA A 35 -5.52 4.38 11.38
C ALA A 35 -4.64 5.12 10.37
N ARG A 36 -4.24 6.36 10.69
CA ARG A 36 -3.16 7.05 9.97
C ARG A 36 -1.84 6.45 10.43
N ILE A 37 -1.08 5.86 9.51
CA ILE A 37 0.24 5.31 9.81
C ILE A 37 1.28 6.42 9.61
N PRO A 38 2.01 6.85 10.66
CA PRO A 38 3.04 7.88 10.50
C PRO A 38 4.24 7.34 9.71
N VAL A 39 4.67 8.12 8.72
CA VAL A 39 5.81 7.80 7.82
C VAL A 39 7.15 8.26 8.42
N LYS A 40 7.12 9.29 9.26
CA LYS A 40 8.31 9.84 9.92
C LYS A 40 9.08 8.77 10.71
N ASP A 41 10.40 8.76 10.59
CA ASP A 41 11.33 7.84 11.25
C ASP A 41 11.14 6.36 10.87
N ARG A 42 10.32 6.08 9.84
CA ARG A 42 10.11 4.73 9.28
C ARG A 42 10.93 4.49 8.03
N HIS A 43 11.12 3.22 7.70
CA HIS A 43 11.75 2.82 6.45
C HIS A 43 10.72 2.44 5.38
N VAL A 44 10.64 3.23 4.31
CA VAL A 44 9.80 2.93 3.15
C VAL A 44 10.64 2.26 2.06
N PHE A 45 10.27 1.04 1.67
CA PHE A 45 10.87 0.31 0.55
C PHE A 45 9.94 0.37 -0.65
N ILE A 46 10.39 0.96 -1.75
CA ILE A 46 9.56 1.25 -2.94
C ILE A 46 10.14 0.53 -4.15
N SER A 47 9.40 -0.42 -4.70
CA SER A 47 9.70 -1.03 -5.99
C SER A 47 9.21 -0.15 -7.14
N GLY A 48 9.90 -0.15 -8.28
CA GLY A 48 9.62 0.80 -9.36
C GLY A 48 9.91 2.26 -8.98
N GLY A 49 10.84 2.50 -8.03
CA GLY A 49 11.11 3.82 -7.47
C GLY A 49 12.00 4.74 -8.32
N SER A 50 12.46 4.28 -9.49
CA SER A 50 13.36 5.05 -10.36
C SER A 50 12.67 6.13 -11.21
N SER A 51 11.33 6.12 -11.29
CA SER A 51 10.58 7.05 -12.15
C SER A 51 9.12 7.18 -11.74
N GLY A 52 8.41 8.14 -12.33
CA GLY A 52 6.94 8.25 -12.23
C GLY A 52 6.45 8.38 -10.78
N ILE A 53 5.37 7.65 -10.46
CA ILE A 53 4.75 7.67 -9.13
C ILE A 53 5.74 7.19 -8.06
N GLY A 54 6.48 6.10 -8.29
CA GLY A 54 7.43 5.58 -7.32
C GLY A 54 8.51 6.59 -6.92
N LEU A 55 9.02 7.36 -7.87
CA LEU A 55 9.97 8.45 -7.60
C LEU A 55 9.32 9.60 -6.82
N ALA A 56 8.09 9.99 -7.18
CA ALA A 56 7.35 11.02 -6.45
C ALA A 56 7.06 10.61 -5.00
N LEU A 57 6.68 9.35 -4.79
CA LEU A 57 6.49 8.75 -3.46
C LEU A 57 7.79 8.72 -2.67
N ALA A 58 8.90 8.32 -3.29
CA ALA A 58 10.22 8.33 -2.65
C ALA A 58 10.59 9.74 -2.18
N ARG A 59 10.45 10.74 -3.05
CA ARG A 59 10.66 12.15 -2.71
C ARG A 59 9.80 12.58 -1.53
N GLN A 60 8.48 12.37 -1.61
CA GLN A 60 7.56 12.78 -0.55
C GLN A 60 7.86 12.10 0.78
N ALA A 61 8.13 10.79 0.78
CA ALA A 61 8.49 10.06 1.99
C ALA A 61 9.77 10.62 2.63
N THR A 62 10.77 11.02 1.84
CA THR A 62 11.97 11.68 2.39
C THR A 62 11.67 13.06 2.99
N VAL A 63 10.79 13.86 2.38
CA VAL A 63 10.34 15.16 2.95
C VAL A 63 9.67 14.96 4.31
N GLU A 64 8.94 13.85 4.49
CA GLU A 64 8.26 13.51 5.73
C GLU A 64 9.17 12.86 6.78
N GLY A 65 10.47 12.73 6.50
CA GLY A 65 11.46 12.20 7.43
C GLY A 65 11.53 10.67 7.46
N ALA A 66 11.08 9.98 6.41
CA ALA A 66 11.35 8.56 6.26
C ALA A 66 12.76 8.29 5.74
N ARG A 67 13.30 7.14 6.12
CA ARG A 67 14.39 6.49 5.39
C ARG A 67 13.77 5.80 4.19
N VAL A 68 14.39 5.90 3.01
CA VAL A 68 13.83 5.37 1.78
C VAL A 68 14.85 4.51 1.04
N SER A 69 14.36 3.37 0.56
CA SER A 69 15.06 2.49 -0.39
C SER A 69 14.22 2.34 -1.65
N ILE A 70 14.84 2.48 -2.81
CA ILE A 70 14.19 2.29 -4.11
C ILE A 70 14.78 1.10 -4.87
N LEU A 71 13.92 0.31 -5.49
CA LEU A 71 14.29 -0.84 -6.32
C LEU A 71 13.78 -0.65 -7.75
N ALA A 72 14.65 -0.88 -8.74
CA ALA A 72 14.28 -0.91 -10.16
C ALA A 72 15.35 -1.66 -10.99
N ARG A 73 15.05 -1.90 -12.26
CA ARG A 73 15.94 -2.66 -13.17
C ARG A 73 17.17 -1.88 -13.64
N SER A 74 17.01 -0.57 -13.89
CA SER A 74 18.06 0.25 -14.49
C SER A 74 18.86 0.97 -13.40
N ALA A 75 20.12 0.56 -13.24
CA ALA A 75 21.06 1.23 -12.34
C ALA A 75 21.24 2.71 -12.67
N ALA A 76 21.29 3.08 -13.97
CA ALA A 76 21.42 4.47 -14.41
C ALA A 76 20.23 5.32 -13.94
N ARG A 77 18.99 4.87 -14.18
CA ARG A 77 17.79 5.58 -13.72
C ARG A 77 17.67 5.64 -12.20
N LEU A 78 18.16 4.61 -11.50
CA LEU A 78 18.22 4.64 -10.03
C LEU A 78 19.18 5.72 -9.52
N GLN A 79 20.32 5.91 -10.19
CA GLN A 79 21.23 7.00 -9.83
C GLN A 79 20.63 8.37 -10.09
N GLU A 80 20.04 8.57 -11.27
CA GLU A 80 19.33 9.81 -11.59
C GLU A 80 18.22 10.11 -10.56
N ALA A 81 17.44 9.09 -10.18
CA ALA A 81 16.40 9.20 -9.15
C ALA A 81 16.97 9.59 -7.78
N ARG A 82 18.04 8.92 -7.33
CA ARG A 82 18.71 9.20 -6.06
C ARG A 82 19.23 10.63 -6.02
N ASP A 83 19.90 11.06 -7.08
CA ASP A 83 20.51 12.38 -7.15
C ASP A 83 19.43 13.48 -7.22
N SER A 84 18.33 13.21 -7.94
CA SER A 84 17.14 14.06 -8.00
C SER A 84 16.40 14.19 -6.66
N ILE A 85 16.33 13.11 -5.86
CA ILE A 85 15.80 13.15 -4.50
C ILE A 85 16.73 13.97 -3.62
N ARG A 86 18.04 13.68 -3.65
CA ARG A 86 19.04 14.38 -2.84
C ARG A 86 19.06 15.88 -3.11
N LEU A 87 18.95 16.29 -4.37
CA LEU A 87 18.89 17.71 -4.75
C LEU A 87 17.63 18.40 -4.19
N ALA A 88 16.50 17.71 -4.16
CA ALA A 88 15.22 18.28 -3.74
C ALA A 88 15.02 18.29 -2.22
N THR A 89 15.55 17.29 -1.49
CA THR A 89 15.22 17.07 -0.08
C THR A 89 16.45 17.03 0.83
N GLY A 90 17.65 16.97 0.27
CA GLY A 90 18.90 16.76 1.02
C GLY A 90 19.09 15.31 1.51
N ALA A 91 18.09 14.45 1.39
CA ALA A 91 18.15 13.08 1.86
C ALA A 91 18.91 12.16 0.89
N VAL A 92 19.64 11.20 1.44
CA VAL A 92 20.25 10.12 0.66
C VAL A 92 19.35 8.89 0.74
N VAL A 93 18.99 8.34 -0.41
CA VAL A 93 18.19 7.11 -0.51
C VAL A 93 19.07 5.94 -0.94
N ALA A 94 18.77 4.75 -0.42
CA ALA A 94 19.41 3.53 -0.89
C ALA A 94 18.79 3.07 -2.21
N ILE A 95 19.61 2.50 -3.09
CA ILE A 95 19.17 2.03 -4.40
C ILE A 95 19.54 0.56 -4.58
N PHE A 96 18.63 -0.21 -5.18
CA PHE A 96 18.81 -1.62 -5.47
C PHE A 96 18.48 -1.89 -6.94
N SER A 97 19.49 -2.27 -7.71
CA SER A 97 19.31 -2.68 -9.10
C SER A 97 18.95 -4.16 -9.14
N ALA A 98 17.68 -4.46 -9.37
CA ALA A 98 17.19 -5.83 -9.49
C ALA A 98 15.95 -5.85 -10.39
N ASP A 99 15.79 -6.95 -11.12
CA ASP A 99 14.52 -7.27 -11.76
C ASP A 99 13.67 -8.06 -10.78
N VAL A 100 12.41 -7.66 -10.63
CA VAL A 100 11.45 -8.25 -9.69
C VAL A 100 11.11 -9.70 -10.05
N LEU A 101 11.27 -10.06 -11.33
CA LEU A 101 11.16 -11.43 -11.85
C LEU A 101 12.24 -12.37 -11.28
N HIS A 102 13.36 -11.83 -10.78
CA HIS A 102 14.45 -12.62 -10.21
C HIS A 102 14.37 -12.59 -8.68
N THR A 103 13.64 -13.56 -8.12
CA THR A 103 13.35 -13.67 -6.69
C THR A 103 14.60 -13.62 -5.79
N ASP A 104 15.70 -14.26 -6.20
CA ASP A 104 16.97 -14.23 -5.46
C ASP A 104 17.59 -12.83 -5.38
N ALA A 105 17.49 -12.05 -6.47
CA ALA A 105 18.00 -10.68 -6.50
C ALA A 105 17.16 -9.76 -5.60
N VAL A 106 15.83 -9.95 -5.60
CA VAL A 106 14.91 -9.26 -4.70
C VAL A 106 15.20 -9.61 -3.25
N ALA A 107 15.39 -10.89 -2.93
CA ALA A 107 15.70 -11.35 -1.58
C ALA A 107 16.98 -10.69 -1.04
N LYS A 108 18.05 -10.62 -1.85
CA LYS A 108 19.30 -9.93 -1.50
C LYS A 108 19.09 -8.43 -1.25
N ALA A 109 18.26 -7.77 -2.05
CA ALA A 109 17.93 -6.36 -1.86
C ALA A 109 17.15 -6.12 -0.55
N VAL A 110 16.17 -6.99 -0.25
CA VAL A 110 15.40 -6.94 1.00
C VAL A 110 16.30 -7.21 2.22
N GLU A 111 17.20 -8.18 2.13
CA GLU A 111 18.14 -8.49 3.21
C GLU A 111 19.10 -7.32 3.49
N ALA A 112 19.68 -6.73 2.44
CA ALA A 112 20.58 -5.57 2.57
C ALA A 112 19.88 -4.34 3.19
N THR A 113 18.56 -4.23 2.97
CA THR A 113 17.69 -3.17 3.53
C THR A 113 17.44 -3.35 5.04
N ARG A 114 17.60 -4.58 5.55
CA ARG A 114 17.36 -5.01 6.94
C ARG A 114 15.91 -4.87 7.41
N VAL A 115 15.49 -3.68 7.82
CA VAL A 115 14.20 -3.45 8.49
C VAL A 115 13.30 -2.62 7.59
N ILE A 116 12.12 -3.14 7.24
CA ILE A 116 11.12 -2.45 6.41
C ILE A 116 9.90 -2.08 7.28
N ASP A 117 9.70 -0.76 7.45
CA ASP A 117 8.48 -0.01 7.74
C ASP A 117 7.25 -0.41 6.96
N MET A 118 7.40 -0.10 5.68
CA MET A 118 6.34 0.13 4.74
C MET A 118 6.86 -0.34 3.40
N LEU A 119 6.18 -1.31 2.78
CA LEU A 119 6.46 -1.78 1.44
C LEU A 119 5.51 -1.08 0.46
N VAL A 120 6.03 -0.60 -0.66
CA VAL A 120 5.24 -0.07 -1.76
C VAL A 120 5.56 -0.88 -3.02
N CYS A 121 4.59 -1.66 -3.46
CA CYS A 121 4.62 -2.42 -4.71
C CYS A 121 4.15 -1.51 -5.84
N ASN A 122 5.10 -0.89 -6.55
CA ASN A 122 4.83 0.03 -7.68
C ASN A 122 5.56 -0.43 -8.97
N HIS A 123 6.16 -1.63 -8.99
CA HIS A 123 6.73 -2.22 -10.20
C HIS A 123 5.61 -2.71 -11.14
N VAL A 124 5.11 -1.81 -11.99
CA VAL A 124 4.03 -2.15 -12.92
C VAL A 124 4.52 -2.14 -14.35
N VAL A 125 4.17 -3.19 -15.10
CA VAL A 125 4.29 -3.24 -16.55
C VAL A 125 2.91 -3.02 -17.16
N PHE A 126 2.82 -2.00 -18.00
CA PHE A 126 1.63 -1.71 -18.79
C PHE A 126 2.02 -1.20 -20.17
N LYS A 127 1.35 -1.73 -21.19
CA LYS A 127 1.48 -1.28 -22.57
C LYS A 127 0.09 -0.88 -23.08
N PRO A 128 -0.18 0.39 -23.44
CA PRO A 128 -1.48 0.76 -23.98
C PRO A 128 -1.67 0.12 -25.36
N GLN A 129 -2.66 -0.77 -25.50
CA GLN A 129 -2.97 -1.46 -26.76
C GLN A 129 -4.40 -2.00 -26.71
N GLU A 130 -5.08 -2.01 -27.85
CA GLU A 130 -6.38 -2.67 -28.01
C GLU A 130 -6.27 -4.16 -27.66
N LEU A 131 -7.26 -4.68 -26.95
CA LEU A 131 -7.21 -6.05 -26.43
C LEU A 131 -7.07 -7.10 -27.54
N GLU A 132 -7.77 -6.90 -28.66
CA GLU A 132 -7.75 -7.80 -29.82
C GLU A 132 -6.37 -7.87 -30.50
N LYS A 133 -5.57 -6.81 -30.38
CA LYS A 133 -4.25 -6.70 -31.00
C LYS A 133 -3.13 -7.16 -30.06
N ARG A 134 -3.46 -7.63 -28.86
CA ARG A 134 -2.50 -7.86 -27.80
C ARG A 134 -1.93 -9.27 -27.88
N GLU A 135 -0.60 -9.37 -27.83
CA GLU A 135 0.08 -10.66 -27.83
C GLU A 135 -0.11 -11.35 -26.48
N SER A 136 -0.23 -12.69 -26.50
CA SER A 136 -0.46 -13.49 -25.30
C SER A 136 0.73 -13.41 -24.34
N GLU A 137 1.93 -13.29 -24.89
CA GLU A 137 3.20 -13.12 -24.17
C GLU A 137 3.22 -11.82 -23.37
N GLU A 138 2.69 -10.74 -23.93
CA GLU A 138 2.60 -9.45 -23.23
C GLU A 138 1.60 -9.49 -22.08
N VAL A 139 0.46 -10.16 -22.29
CA VAL A 139 -0.52 -10.39 -21.22
C VAL A 139 0.08 -11.23 -20.11
N ARG A 140 0.79 -12.32 -20.46
CA ARG A 140 1.47 -13.18 -19.49
C ARG A 140 2.51 -12.40 -18.70
N LEU A 141 3.33 -11.57 -19.37
CA LEU A 141 4.31 -10.73 -18.69
C LEU A 141 3.66 -9.74 -17.72
N MET A 142 2.52 -9.15 -18.09
CA MET A 142 1.79 -8.25 -17.19
C MET A 142 1.26 -8.99 -15.95
N VAL A 143 0.72 -10.19 -16.12
CA VAL A 143 0.25 -11.00 -14.98
C VAL A 143 1.42 -11.41 -14.09
N GLU A 144 2.52 -11.87 -14.70
CA GLU A 144 3.72 -12.27 -13.97
C GLU A 144 4.27 -11.12 -13.12
N VAL A 145 4.52 -9.96 -13.75
CA VAL A 145 5.13 -8.82 -13.05
C VAL A 145 4.16 -8.15 -12.07
N ASN A 146 2.92 -7.89 -12.48
CA ASN A 146 2.02 -7.08 -11.65
C ASN A 146 1.41 -7.90 -10.51
N VAL A 147 1.22 -9.21 -10.69
CA VAL A 147 0.54 -10.07 -9.71
C VAL A 147 1.53 -11.00 -9.00
N MET A 148 2.24 -11.84 -9.75
CA MET A 148 3.08 -12.88 -9.17
C MET A 148 4.29 -12.29 -8.45
N ASP A 149 5.00 -11.37 -9.09
CA ASP A 149 6.18 -10.74 -8.48
C ASP A 149 5.83 -9.82 -7.32
N THR A 150 4.67 -9.14 -7.39
CA THR A 150 4.12 -8.41 -6.26
C THR A 150 3.96 -9.33 -5.04
N PHE A 151 3.43 -10.53 -5.23
CA PHE A 151 3.27 -11.51 -4.17
C PHE A 151 4.62 -12.04 -3.67
N HIS A 152 5.58 -12.32 -4.57
CA HIS A 152 6.93 -12.73 -4.19
C HIS A 152 7.65 -11.67 -3.36
N LEU A 153 7.58 -10.41 -3.76
CA LEU A 153 8.15 -9.29 -3.02
C LEU A 153 7.52 -9.17 -1.64
N ILE A 154 6.19 -9.25 -1.54
CA ILE A 154 5.49 -9.24 -0.25
C ILE A 154 5.98 -10.38 0.63
N ASN A 155 6.05 -11.60 0.12
CA ASN A 155 6.52 -12.75 0.89
C ASN A 155 7.96 -12.58 1.37
N ALA A 156 8.84 -12.04 0.53
CA ALA A 156 10.23 -11.78 0.87
C ALA A 156 10.36 -10.78 2.03
N THR A 157 9.46 -9.78 2.15
CA THR A 157 9.52 -8.81 3.24
C THR A 157 8.69 -9.21 4.47
N LEU A 158 7.62 -10.01 4.29
CA LEU A 158 6.55 -10.19 5.28
C LEU A 158 7.06 -10.69 6.63
N LEU A 159 7.99 -11.65 6.64
CA LEU A 159 8.52 -12.22 7.87
C LEU A 159 9.24 -11.16 8.71
N SER A 160 10.15 -10.40 8.08
CA SER A 160 10.90 -9.32 8.75
C SER A 160 9.97 -8.23 9.28
N MET A 161 8.94 -7.86 8.49
CA MET A 161 7.94 -6.87 8.89
C MET A 161 7.14 -7.34 10.11
N LYS A 162 6.70 -8.61 10.14
CA LYS A 162 6.00 -9.20 11.29
C LYS A 162 6.87 -9.24 12.54
N GLN A 163 8.13 -9.67 12.41
CA GLN A 163 9.08 -9.71 13.52
C GLN A 163 9.29 -8.32 14.12
N ARG A 164 9.48 -7.30 13.27
CA ARG A 164 9.60 -5.91 13.72
C ARG A 164 8.32 -5.40 14.37
N THR A 165 7.14 -5.69 13.83
CA THR A 165 5.86 -5.31 14.45
C THR A 165 5.74 -5.90 15.85
N LYS A 166 6.11 -7.17 16.04
CA LYS A 166 6.14 -7.80 17.37
C LYS A 166 7.12 -7.12 18.33
N ALA A 167 8.31 -6.78 17.84
CA ALA A 167 9.35 -6.17 18.66
C ALA A 167 9.04 -4.71 19.05
N THR A 168 8.40 -3.95 18.17
CA THR A 168 8.18 -2.50 18.34
C THR A 168 6.76 -2.14 18.75
N GLY A 169 5.79 -3.03 18.57
CA GLY A 169 4.35 -2.74 18.71
C GLY A 169 3.81 -1.80 17.62
N LEU A 170 4.65 -1.38 16.68
CA LEU A 170 4.31 -0.42 15.64
C LEU A 170 3.77 -1.14 14.40
N PRO A 171 2.67 -0.65 13.78
CA PRO A 171 2.09 -1.29 12.60
C PRO A 171 3.07 -1.28 11.41
N ALA A 172 2.89 -2.26 10.52
CA ALA A 172 3.56 -2.32 9.23
C ALA A 172 2.55 -2.11 8.10
N PHE A 173 3.01 -1.59 6.97
CA PHE A 173 2.17 -1.21 5.84
C PHE A 173 2.65 -1.86 4.53
N ILE A 174 1.71 -2.33 3.71
CA ILE A 174 1.96 -2.75 2.33
C ILE A 174 0.99 -1.99 1.43
N GLY A 175 1.52 -1.19 0.51
CA GLY A 175 0.75 -0.48 -0.49
C GLY A 175 0.94 -1.11 -1.87
N LEU A 176 -0.17 -1.40 -2.56
CA LEU A 176 -0.15 -1.79 -3.97
C LEU A 176 -0.49 -0.57 -4.81
N VAL A 177 0.36 -0.21 -5.77
CA VAL A 177 0.14 0.94 -6.65
C VAL A 177 0.00 0.43 -8.07
N GLU A 178 -1.25 0.21 -8.48
CA GLU A 178 -1.59 -0.19 -9.84
C GLU A 178 -2.20 0.99 -10.61
N HIS A 179 -1.52 1.42 -11.67
CA HIS A 179 -1.96 2.36 -12.71
C HIS A 179 -2.57 3.73 -12.29
N ALA A 180 -1.92 4.79 -12.78
CA ALA A 180 -2.26 6.18 -12.50
C ALA A 180 -3.62 6.63 -13.10
N ARG A 181 -4.68 6.70 -12.30
CA ARG A 181 -5.70 7.77 -12.42
C ARG A 181 -5.60 8.81 -11.29
N LEU A 182 -4.53 8.78 -10.50
CA LEU A 182 -4.43 9.54 -9.26
C LEU A 182 -3.07 10.25 -9.16
N HIS A 183 -2.76 11.13 -10.11
CA HIS A 183 -1.54 11.95 -10.11
C HIS A 183 -1.37 12.82 -8.85
N ALA A 184 -2.46 13.20 -8.18
CA ALA A 184 -2.41 13.99 -6.93
C ALA A 184 -2.79 13.18 -5.67
N ARG A 185 -3.75 12.25 -5.79
CA ARG A 185 -4.25 11.49 -4.64
C ARG A 185 -3.38 10.30 -4.26
N GLY A 186 -2.60 9.71 -5.16
CA GLY A 186 -1.76 8.54 -4.84
C GLY A 186 -0.63 8.87 -3.87
N VAL A 187 0.00 10.04 -4.05
CA VAL A 187 1.00 10.60 -3.13
C VAL A 187 0.35 10.91 -1.78
N GLU A 188 -0.81 11.55 -1.79
CA GLU A 188 -1.58 11.80 -0.58
C GLU A 188 -2.09 10.52 0.09
N LEU A 189 -2.32 9.43 -0.64
CA LEU A 189 -2.76 8.13 -0.11
C LEU A 189 -1.63 7.37 0.57
N LEU A 190 -0.37 7.51 0.13
CA LEU A 190 0.76 6.93 0.86
C LEU A 190 0.97 7.67 2.20
N VAL A 191 0.87 9.00 2.15
CA VAL A 191 0.97 9.90 3.31
C VAL A 191 -0.24 9.77 4.25
N ARG A 192 -1.41 9.43 3.70
CA ARG A 192 -2.67 9.19 4.42
C ARG A 192 -3.14 7.76 4.26
N ALA A 193 -2.22 6.80 4.29
CA ALA A 193 -2.53 5.39 4.18
C ALA A 193 -3.60 5.03 5.21
N ARG A 194 -4.84 4.83 4.75
CA ARG A 194 -5.97 4.45 5.58
C ARG A 194 -5.89 2.95 5.76
N ALA A 195 -5.23 2.54 6.84
CA ALA A 195 -5.16 1.15 7.20
C ALA A 195 -6.56 0.51 7.25
N TYR A 196 -6.86 -0.43 6.34
CA TYR A 196 -8.07 -1.24 6.44
C TYR A 196 -7.77 -2.45 7.34
N ASN A 197 -8.19 -2.36 8.60
CA ASN A 197 -7.97 -3.41 9.58
C ASN A 197 -8.96 -4.57 9.35
N GLN A 198 -8.57 -5.55 8.54
CA GLN A 198 -9.23 -6.86 8.49
C GLN A 198 -8.86 -7.61 9.79
N GLY A 199 -9.69 -7.50 10.83
CA GLY A 199 -9.78 -8.42 11.97
C GLY A 199 -8.48 -8.89 12.67
N SER A 200 -8.24 -8.35 13.88
CA SER A 200 -7.64 -9.05 15.03
C SER A 200 -6.27 -9.75 14.87
N ARG A 201 -5.19 -9.05 15.25
CA ARG A 201 -4.09 -9.47 16.16
C ARG A 201 -3.04 -8.35 16.21
N ARG A 202 -2.22 -8.26 17.27
CA ARG A 202 -1.13 -7.25 17.40
C ARG A 202 0.00 -7.40 16.36
N ASP A 203 -0.17 -8.26 15.36
CA ASP A 203 0.79 -8.63 14.32
C ASP A 203 0.34 -8.22 12.89
N THR A 204 -0.73 -7.42 12.76
CA THR A 204 -1.35 -7.12 11.46
C THR A 204 -0.47 -6.23 10.59
N VAL A 205 -0.10 -6.74 9.41
CA VAL A 205 0.42 -5.96 8.29
C VAL A 205 -0.77 -5.48 7.48
N VAL A 206 -0.89 -4.17 7.28
CA VAL A 206 -2.07 -3.59 6.62
C VAL A 206 -1.79 -3.41 5.13
N ALA A 207 -2.58 -4.11 4.31
CA ALA A 207 -2.58 -3.94 2.86
C ALA A 207 -3.59 -2.85 2.45
N CYS A 208 -3.16 -1.90 1.62
CA CYS A 208 -4.03 -0.92 0.97
C CYS A 208 -3.76 -0.87 -0.54
N THR A 209 -4.84 -0.88 -1.31
CA THR A 209 -4.91 -0.57 -2.75
C THR A 209 -5.25 0.90 -2.96
#